data_AF-A0A0R3UCM3-F1
#
_entry.id   AF-A0A0R3UCM3-F1
#
_cell.length_a   1.000
_cell.length_b   1.000
_cell.length_c   1.000
_cell.angle_alpha   90.00
_cell.angle_beta   90.00
_cell.angle_gamma   90.00
#
_symmetry.space_group_name_H-M   'P 1'
#
loop_
_entity.id
_entity.type
_entity.pdbx_description
1 polymer ?
#
loop_
_entity_poly.entity_id
_entity_poly.type
_entity_poly.pdbx_seq_one_letter_code
_entity_poly.pdbx_strand_id
1 'polypeptide(L)'
;MAVNNVKKLVYSSSCTIYGNPAKLPLTEQAETGNCTNPYGWTKYIGELMLQDLANSDPEWSVINLRYFNPVGAHKSGLIGEDAGSCPKNIFPCLTKTAYGRMPEVLVFGNDYNTPDGTGKRHGQS
;
A
#
# COMPACT_ATOMS: atom_id res chain seq x y z
N MET A 1 -14.07 7.23 19.31
CA MET A 1 -13.81 5.80 19.60
C MET A 1 -13.69 5.58 21.09
N ALA A 2 -12.60 6.06 21.74
CA ALA A 2 -12.39 5.95 23.19
C ALA A 2 -13.58 6.43 24.04
N VAL A 3 -14.06 7.65 23.81
CA VAL A 3 -15.19 8.25 24.56
C VAL A 3 -16.52 7.48 24.43
N ASN A 4 -16.64 6.63 23.40
CA ASN A 4 -17.82 5.80 23.15
C ASN A 4 -17.54 4.31 23.45
N ASN A 5 -16.44 4.02 24.16
CA ASN A 5 -15.99 2.66 24.48
C ASN A 5 -15.82 1.72 23.27
N VAL A 6 -15.47 2.28 22.10
CA VAL A 6 -15.13 1.50 20.91
C VAL A 6 -13.62 1.36 20.85
N LYS A 7 -13.10 0.18 21.19
CA LYS A 7 -11.65 -0.09 21.35
C LYS A 7 -11.10 -1.16 20.39
N LYS A 8 -11.85 -1.51 19.34
CA LYS A 8 -11.40 -2.44 18.28
C LYS A 8 -11.16 -1.66 16.99
N LEU A 9 -9.95 -1.77 16.44
CA LEU A 9 -9.55 -1.03 15.24
C LEU A 9 -8.78 -1.92 14.26
N VAL A 10 -9.16 -1.84 12.99
CA VAL A 10 -8.36 -2.35 11.87
C VAL A 10 -7.78 -1.15 11.15
N TYR A 11 -6.46 -1.04 11.12
CA TYR A 11 -5.74 0.06 10.50
C TYR A 11 -5.21 -0.32 9.12
N SER A 12 -5.56 0.49 8.12
CA SER A 12 -5.03 0.36 6.76
C SER A 12 -3.62 0.95 6.68
N SER A 13 -2.64 0.10 7.00
CA SER A 13 -1.22 0.39 6.81
C SER A 13 -0.77 0.06 5.37
N SER A 14 0.53 0.12 5.10
CA SER A 14 1.09 -0.11 3.77
C SER A 14 2.49 -0.71 3.84
N CYS A 15 2.84 -1.55 2.86
CA CYS A 15 4.19 -2.08 2.71
C CYS A 15 5.25 -0.99 2.46
N THR A 16 4.84 0.25 2.16
CA THR A 16 5.77 1.39 2.01
C THR A 16 6.56 1.69 3.29
N ILE A 17 6.07 1.25 4.46
CA ILE A 17 6.79 1.45 5.72
C ILE A 17 8.09 0.64 5.83
N TYR A 18 8.24 -0.40 5.01
CA TYR A 18 9.47 -1.20 4.91
C TYR A 18 10.57 -0.49 4.11
N GLY A 19 10.26 0.63 3.43
CA GLY A 19 11.24 1.37 2.65
C GLY A 19 11.82 0.55 1.50
N ASN A 20 13.16 0.48 1.42
CA ASN A 20 13.88 -0.36 0.49
C ASN A 20 14.38 -1.64 1.20
N PRO A 21 13.67 -2.77 1.10
CA PRO A 21 13.97 -3.94 1.90
C PRO A 21 15.25 -4.66 1.45
N ALA A 22 16.06 -5.11 2.41
CA ALA A 22 17.28 -5.84 2.13
C ALA A 22 17.03 -7.28 1.63
N LYS A 23 15.85 -7.86 1.89
CA LYS A 23 15.52 -9.25 1.55
C LYS A 23 14.05 -9.38 1.13
N LEU A 24 13.81 -10.29 0.18
CA LEU A 24 12.48 -10.73 -0.24
C LEU A 24 12.34 -12.26 -0.01
N PRO A 25 11.14 -12.79 0.28
CA PRO A 25 9.88 -12.07 0.50
C PRO A 25 9.90 -11.26 1.80
N LEU A 26 9.10 -10.18 1.82
CA LEU A 26 8.90 -9.37 3.02
C LEU A 26 8.06 -10.13 4.04
N THR A 27 8.53 -10.16 5.28
CA THR A 27 7.77 -10.65 6.44
C THR A 27 7.53 -9.49 7.41
N GLU A 28 6.62 -9.67 8.36
CA GLU A 28 6.31 -8.67 9.39
C GLU A 28 7.52 -8.33 10.27
N GLN A 29 8.52 -9.20 10.29
CA GLN A 29 9.76 -9.06 11.07
C GLN A 29 10.83 -8.23 10.35
N ALA A 30 10.58 -7.82 9.11
CA ALA A 30 11.46 -6.90 8.41
C ALA A 30 11.47 -5.53 9.10
N GLU A 31 12.60 -4.83 9.00
CA GLU A 31 12.75 -3.49 9.55
C GLU A 31 11.74 -2.50 8.94
N THR A 32 11.19 -1.63 9.78
CA THR A 32 10.21 -0.60 9.39
C THR A 32 10.71 0.78 9.81
N GLY A 33 10.17 1.84 9.20
CA GLY A 33 10.52 3.22 9.53
C GLY A 33 11.51 3.88 8.57
N ASN A 34 12.04 3.14 7.59
CA ASN A 34 12.91 3.68 6.54
C ASN A 34 12.11 4.21 5.34
N CYS A 35 11.09 5.03 5.61
CA CYS A 35 10.14 5.46 4.58
C CYS A 35 10.77 6.46 3.59
N THR A 36 10.54 6.25 2.30
CA THR A 36 11.12 7.09 1.22
C THR A 36 10.26 8.31 0.86
N ASN A 37 9.06 8.43 1.43
CA ASN A 37 8.13 9.52 1.12
C ASN A 37 7.21 9.86 2.31
N PRO A 38 6.58 11.04 2.31
CA PRO A 38 5.69 11.47 3.40
C PRO A 38 4.50 10.53 3.64
N TYR A 39 3.95 9.93 2.59
CA TYR A 39 2.84 8.98 2.73
C TYR A 39 3.26 7.76 3.57
N GLY A 40 4.41 7.16 3.27
CA GLY A 40 4.97 6.05 4.05
C GLY A 40 5.20 6.44 5.50
N TRP A 41 5.77 7.63 5.74
CA TRP A 41 5.97 8.16 7.09
C TRP A 41 4.65 8.31 7.87
N THR A 42 3.58 8.82 7.23
CA THR A 42 2.28 8.94 7.90
C THR A 42 1.72 7.58 8.33
N LYS A 43 1.93 6.53 7.50
CA LYS A 43 1.51 5.17 7.84
C LYS A 43 2.31 4.60 9.00
N TYR A 44 3.63 4.77 8.99
CA TYR A 44 4.51 4.29 10.04
C TYR A 44 4.25 4.98 11.39
N ILE A 45 4.12 6.30 11.41
CA ILE A 45 3.81 7.05 12.63
C ILE A 45 2.45 6.61 13.19
N GLY A 46 1.46 6.37 12.32
CA GLY A 46 0.17 5.81 12.73
C GLY A 46 0.30 4.44 13.41
N GLU A 47 1.18 3.55 12.91
CA GLU A 47 1.43 2.26 13.58
C GLU A 47 2.05 2.45 14.97
N LEU A 48 3.02 3.36 15.13
CA LEU A 48 3.65 3.66 16.42
C LEU A 48 2.63 4.17 17.44
N MET A 49 1.80 5.14 17.05
CA MET A 49 0.75 5.69 17.92
C MET A 49 -0.25 4.62 18.38
N LEU A 50 -0.63 3.71 17.48
CA LEU A 50 -1.56 2.64 17.78
C LEU A 50 -0.94 1.53 18.63
N GLN A 51 0.36 1.27 18.46
CA GLN A 51 1.12 0.36 19.32
C GLN A 51 1.21 0.92 20.74
N ASP A 52 1.56 2.20 20.89
CA ASP A 52 1.61 2.86 22.20
C ASP A 52 0.22 2.87 22.87
N LEU A 53 -0.84 3.10 22.10
CA LEU A 53 -2.21 3.04 22.59
C LEU A 53 -2.53 1.65 23.17
N ALA A 54 -2.28 0.58 22.41
CA ALA A 54 -2.54 -0.80 22.85
C ALA A 54 -1.65 -1.23 24.03
N ASN A 55 -0.42 -0.71 24.12
CA ASN A 55 0.46 -0.95 25.26
C ASN A 55 -0.01 -0.20 26.52
N SER A 56 -0.58 1.01 26.36
CA SER A 56 -1.03 1.84 27.48
C SER A 56 -2.37 1.40 28.06
N ASP A 57 -3.25 0.82 27.25
CA ASP A 57 -4.58 0.35 27.63
C ASP A 57 -4.85 -1.03 27.00
N PRO A 58 -4.69 -2.13 27.77
CA PRO A 58 -4.89 -3.50 27.29
C PRO A 58 -6.30 -3.83 26.78
N GLU A 59 -7.30 -2.97 27.02
CA GLU A 59 -8.63 -3.16 26.45
C GLU A 59 -8.69 -2.83 24.95
N TRP A 60 -7.67 -2.17 24.41
CA TRP A 60 -7.56 -1.94 22.97
C TRP A 60 -7.10 -3.18 22.21
N SER A 61 -7.79 -3.45 21.11
CA SER A 61 -7.40 -4.48 20.14
C SER A 61 -7.21 -3.83 18.78
N VAL A 62 -5.97 -3.81 18.31
CA VAL A 62 -5.58 -3.17 17.05
C VAL A 62 -4.94 -4.19 16.11
N ILE A 63 -5.36 -4.16 14.84
CA ILE A 63 -4.75 -4.95 13.75
C ILE A 63 -4.21 -3.97 12.70
N ASN A 64 -2.90 -4.02 12.45
CA ASN A 64 -2.24 -3.25 11.38
C ASN A 64 -2.16 -4.11 10.11
N LEU A 65 -2.93 -3.77 9.08
CA LEU A 65 -2.89 -4.46 7.80
C LEU A 65 -1.98 -3.72 6.82
N ARG A 66 -0.78 -4.26 6.57
CA ARG A 66 0.22 -3.68 5.67
C ARG A 66 -0.05 -4.12 4.22
N TYR A 67 -0.89 -3.38 3.52
CA TYR A 67 -1.21 -3.70 2.12
C TYR A 67 -0.01 -3.50 1.20
N PHE A 68 0.17 -4.42 0.25
CA PHE A 68 1.07 -4.25 -0.88
C PHE A 68 0.40 -3.37 -1.95
N ASN A 69 0.32 -3.85 -3.20
CA ASN A 69 -0.41 -3.16 -4.26
C ASN A 69 -1.74 -3.91 -4.51
N PRO A 70 -2.86 -3.45 -3.93
CA PRO A 70 -4.15 -4.01 -4.28
C PRO A 70 -4.45 -3.72 -5.76
N VAL A 71 -4.81 -4.75 -6.51
CA VAL A 71 -5.20 -4.65 -7.93
C VAL A 71 -6.37 -5.59 -8.21
N GLY A 72 -7.16 -5.26 -9.23
CA GLY A 72 -8.30 -6.06 -9.68
C GLY A 72 -9.66 -5.43 -9.34
N ALA A 73 -10.70 -6.21 -9.53
CA ALA A 73 -12.09 -5.81 -9.34
C ALA A 73 -12.92 -7.01 -8.86
N HIS A 74 -14.13 -6.76 -8.39
CA HIS A 74 -15.04 -7.86 -8.05
C HIS A 74 -15.40 -8.65 -9.31
N LYS A 75 -15.57 -9.98 -9.18
CA LYS A 75 -15.81 -10.90 -10.32
C LYS A 75 -17.06 -10.56 -11.14
N SER A 76 -18.04 -9.88 -10.55
CA SER A 76 -19.23 -9.41 -11.29
C SER A 76 -18.94 -8.28 -12.28
N GLY A 77 -17.78 -7.62 -12.17
CA GLY A 77 -17.44 -6.44 -12.97
C GLY A 77 -18.16 -5.15 -12.57
N LEU A 78 -19.04 -5.18 -11.56
CA LEU A 78 -19.86 -4.02 -11.17
C LEU A 78 -19.15 -3.03 -10.25
N ILE A 79 -18.11 -3.48 -9.53
CA ILE A 79 -17.32 -2.66 -8.61
C ILE A 79 -15.83 -2.91 -8.84
N GLY A 80 -15.06 -1.84 -8.91
CA GLY A 80 -13.61 -1.84 -9.16
C GLY A 80 -13.01 -0.47 -8.84
N GLU A 81 -11.71 -0.31 -9.08
CA GLU A 81 -11.03 0.96 -8.88
C GLU A 81 -11.48 2.00 -9.92
N ASP A 82 -12.30 2.97 -9.51
CA ASP A 82 -12.62 4.15 -10.31
C ASP A 82 -11.62 5.27 -9.98
N ALA A 83 -10.42 5.15 -10.53
CA ALA A 83 -9.43 6.21 -10.41
C ALA A 83 -9.92 7.42 -11.23
N GLY A 84 -9.84 8.63 -10.65
CA GLY A 84 -10.25 9.88 -11.30
C GLY A 84 -9.52 10.16 -12.63
N SER A 85 -9.75 11.34 -13.22
CA SER A 85 -9.31 11.67 -14.59
C SER A 85 -7.83 11.41 -14.90
N CYS A 86 -6.93 11.53 -13.91
CA CYS A 86 -5.50 11.23 -14.05
C CYS A 86 -5.05 10.20 -12.98
N PRO A 87 -5.11 8.89 -13.27
CA PRO A 87 -4.63 7.87 -12.35
C PRO A 87 -3.11 7.95 -12.13
N LYS A 88 -2.67 7.68 -10.90
CA LYS A 88 -1.24 7.58 -10.54
C LYS A 88 -0.75 6.14 -10.40
N ASN A 89 -1.67 5.19 -10.24
CA ASN A 89 -1.38 3.76 -10.12
C ASN A 89 -1.34 3.10 -11.50
N ILE A 90 -0.43 2.14 -11.67
CA ILE A 90 -0.18 1.51 -12.98
C ILE A 90 -1.40 0.77 -13.54
N PHE A 91 -2.20 0.10 -12.69
CA PHE A 91 -3.30 -0.74 -13.15
C PHE A 91 -4.48 0.10 -13.71
N PRO A 92 -4.94 1.17 -13.04
CA PRO A 92 -5.86 2.11 -13.67
C PRO A 92 -5.31 2.76 -14.94
N CYS A 93 -4.03 3.15 -15.00
CA CYS A 93 -3.45 3.68 -16.24
C CYS A 93 -3.57 2.66 -17.38
N LEU A 94 -3.22 1.40 -17.14
CA LEU A 94 -3.33 0.31 -18.11
C LEU A 94 -4.77 0.10 -18.57
N THR A 95 -5.73 0.01 -17.64
CA THR A 95 -7.14 -0.19 -18.01
C THR A 95 -7.65 1.01 -18.81
N LYS A 96 -7.42 2.26 -18.36
CA LYS A 96 -7.82 3.48 -19.07
C LYS A 96 -7.28 3.56 -20.48
N THR A 97 -6.02 3.19 -20.69
CA THR A 97 -5.45 3.11 -22.04
C THR A 97 -6.13 2.02 -22.86
N ALA A 98 -6.37 0.83 -22.29
CA ALA A 98 -7.02 -0.28 -22.97
C ALA A 98 -8.44 0.03 -23.46
N TYR A 99 -9.22 0.83 -22.72
CA TYR A 99 -10.56 1.28 -23.15
C TYR A 99 -10.60 2.71 -23.73
N GLY A 100 -9.43 3.27 -24.11
CA GLY A 100 -9.32 4.47 -24.93
C GLY A 100 -9.52 5.81 -24.21
N ARG A 101 -9.43 5.85 -22.87
CA ARG A 101 -9.50 7.10 -22.08
C ARG A 101 -8.15 7.76 -21.82
N MET A 102 -7.05 7.06 -22.11
CA MET A 102 -5.70 7.60 -22.10
C MET A 102 -5.00 7.19 -23.41
N PRO A 103 -4.16 8.05 -24.02
CA PRO A 103 -3.52 7.75 -25.29
C PRO A 103 -2.42 6.69 -25.16
N GLU A 104 -1.69 6.70 -24.04
CA GLU A 104 -0.56 5.81 -23.80
C GLU A 104 -0.34 5.61 -22.30
N VAL A 105 0.43 4.57 -21.95
CA VAL A 105 0.88 4.31 -20.57
C VAL A 105 2.28 4.87 -20.40
N LEU A 106 2.48 5.71 -19.38
CA LEU A 106 3.81 6.21 -19.01
C LEU A 106 4.55 5.18 -18.16
N VAL A 107 5.71 4.73 -18.65
CA VAL A 107 6.64 3.88 -17.89
C VAL A 107 7.67 4.77 -17.22
N PHE A 108 7.66 4.81 -15.88
CA PHE A 108 8.61 5.61 -15.11
C PHE A 108 9.89 4.81 -14.84
N GLY A 109 10.89 5.00 -15.70
CA GLY A 109 12.23 4.40 -15.61
C GLY A 109 12.36 3.04 -16.31
N ASN A 110 13.49 2.82 -16.96
CA ASN A 110 13.84 1.60 -17.71
C ASN A 110 15.29 1.12 -17.44
N ASP A 111 15.90 1.64 -16.39
CA ASP A 111 17.30 1.43 -15.99
C ASP A 111 17.43 0.83 -14.58
N TYR A 112 16.34 0.28 -14.04
CA TYR A 112 16.39 -0.44 -12.77
C TYR A 112 17.15 -1.77 -12.91
N ASN A 113 17.73 -2.25 -11.81
CA ASN A 113 18.37 -3.57 -11.74
C ASN A 113 17.31 -4.70 -11.70
N THR A 114 16.54 -4.84 -12.78
CA THR A 114 15.51 -5.87 -13.00
C THR A 114 15.71 -6.47 -14.40
N PRO A 115 15.18 -7.69 -14.69
CA PRO A 115 15.43 -8.36 -15.96
C PRO A 115 15.06 -7.57 -17.23
N ASP A 116 14.10 -6.65 -17.14
CA ASP A 116 13.62 -5.82 -18.25
C ASP A 116 13.86 -4.31 -18.05
N GLY A 117 14.59 -3.94 -16.99
CA GLY A 117 14.86 -2.54 -16.64
C GLY A 117 13.69 -1.79 -16.00
N THR A 118 12.48 -2.37 -15.95
CA THR A 118 11.29 -1.70 -15.40
C THR A 118 11.10 -1.99 -13.91
N GLY A 119 10.38 -1.11 -13.19
CA GLY A 119 10.16 -1.26 -11.76
C GLY A 119 9.24 -2.43 -11.39
N LYS A 120 9.80 -3.53 -10.87
CA LYS A 120 9.01 -4.65 -10.30
C LYS A 120 8.22 -4.22 -9.06
N ARG A 121 6.97 -4.68 -8.95
CA ARG A 121 6.13 -4.50 -7.76
C ARG A 121 6.05 -5.83 -7.00
N HIS A 122 6.15 -5.78 -5.67
CA HIS A 122 6.05 -6.99 -4.84
C HIS A 122 4.65 -7.60 -4.94
N GLY A 123 4.58 -8.90 -5.23
CA GLY A 123 3.32 -9.66 -5.38
C GLY A 123 3.16 -10.40 -6.72
N GLN A 124 4.10 -10.26 -7.66
CA GLN A 124 4.12 -11.08 -8.87
C GLN A 124 5.27 -12.10 -8.78
N SER A 125 4.92 -13.32 -8.38
CA SER A 125 5.73 -14.54 -8.53
C SER A 125 5.61 -15.08 -9.95
#